data_AF-A0AA43DMG0-F1
#
_entry.id   AF-A0AA43DMG0-F1
#
_cell.length_a   1.000
_cell.length_b   1.000
_cell.length_c   1.000
_cell.angle_alpha   90.00
_cell.angle_beta   90.00
_cell.angle_gamma   90.00
#
_symmetry.space_group_name_H-M   'P 1'
#
loop_
_entity.id
_entity.type
_entity.pdbx_description
1 polymer ?
#
loop_
_entity_poly.entity_id
_entity_poly.type
_entity_poly.pdbx_seq_one_letter_code
_entity_poly.pdbx_strand_id
1 'polypeptide(L)'
;MSRTVDNLLERPRAVLGTLVGAQIVGTVVLALSVTHNGWVYFQGGDQIWLATQGWLLGQFELAPTELGYLWSYLLMPVLWVTGPTFVQALPPLLILQVLVLGPIALVCVYGIAAHVGGRLLGYWAALLWVVAPFASIPLFVERYQERWAEHFLPQALGLTAMADFPSTVLVLAAALYVVRSLSPGHLTDAVFAGVLVGAAAALKPSNLLIVFGIGLAYVVARRWREGLACAAATVPALLVLVAWKYRGLGELPAFALEQARVAAGSSPPLADLQLDRYFDLDFEHWKTQMDQLREFFWSARLAQWAPIAGLIAVLRVRRGAIAALLGGWLAAFLVVKGFSPRADIQANTFWRLLMPAWPAYLLLFASIPLLIPTFARRLGDRMRPPQTPTIAPRWIGVAAVLCVALPAAALAASSPADPPTPAVFQGEPGGEGSDILAPVDESVSLRVERKGTAAQLTWSDDANWRGDVFYRVYRYDGEGEDTACYSSGGVAWYCYVKGIPIATTRDTTFVETSAPARATYRIGVGANWIDDPEAGDVFAFSPPVALAG
;
A
#
# COMPACT_ATOMS: atom_id res chain seq x y z
N MET A 1 -3.60 -25.25 -36.45
CA MET A 1 -3.71 -24.30 -35.33
C MET A 1 -4.77 -24.66 -34.27
N SER A 2 -5.88 -25.36 -34.59
CA SER A 2 -6.93 -25.64 -33.58
C SER A 2 -6.50 -26.60 -32.46
N ARG A 3 -5.90 -27.75 -32.78
CA ARG A 3 -5.52 -28.78 -31.78
C ARG A 3 -4.60 -28.26 -30.68
N THR A 4 -3.62 -27.41 -31.00
CA THR A 4 -2.69 -26.86 -30.01
C THR A 4 -3.39 -25.89 -29.05
N VAL A 5 -4.27 -25.03 -29.56
CA VAL A 5 -5.04 -24.09 -28.75
C VAL A 5 -6.00 -24.85 -27.83
N ASP A 6 -6.68 -25.87 -28.35
CA ASP A 6 -7.59 -26.71 -27.55
C ASP A 6 -6.85 -27.44 -26.43
N ASN A 7 -5.68 -28.03 -26.71
CA ASN A 7 -4.82 -28.65 -25.70
C ASN A 7 -4.38 -27.68 -24.59
N LEU A 8 -4.06 -26.42 -24.93
CA LEU A 8 -3.70 -25.40 -23.95
C LEU A 8 -4.89 -25.02 -23.07
N LEU A 9 -6.08 -24.85 -23.67
CA LEU A 9 -7.30 -24.53 -22.96
C LEU A 9 -7.71 -25.63 -21.97
N GLU A 10 -7.39 -26.89 -22.26
CA GLU A 10 -7.62 -28.03 -21.38
C GLU A 10 -6.67 -28.09 -20.17
N ARG A 11 -5.53 -27.38 -20.21
CA ARG A 11 -4.47 -27.47 -19.19
C ARG A 11 -4.18 -26.14 -18.49
N PRO A 12 -5.18 -25.51 -17.83
CA PRO A 12 -5.00 -24.19 -17.20
C PRO A 12 -3.91 -24.19 -16.12
N ARG A 13 -3.74 -25.28 -15.38
CA ARG A 13 -2.71 -25.37 -14.34
C ARG A 13 -1.29 -25.29 -14.89
N ALA A 14 -1.03 -25.91 -16.04
CA ALA A 14 0.29 -25.89 -16.66
C ALA A 14 0.62 -24.49 -17.22
N VAL A 15 -0.34 -23.85 -17.90
CA VAL A 15 -0.17 -22.50 -18.44
C VAL A 15 0.05 -21.48 -17.31
N LEU A 16 -0.83 -21.49 -16.30
CA LEU A 16 -0.71 -20.57 -15.17
C LEU A 16 0.54 -20.85 -14.34
N GLY A 17 0.91 -22.10 -14.10
CA GLY A 17 2.16 -22.45 -13.43
C GLY A 17 3.39 -21.94 -14.17
N THR A 18 3.39 -22.02 -15.51
CA THR A 18 4.47 -21.46 -16.34
C THR A 18 4.53 -19.94 -16.23
N LEU A 19 3.38 -19.26 -16.29
CA LEU A 19 3.32 -17.80 -16.16
C LEU A 19 3.70 -17.32 -14.74
N VAL A 20 3.34 -18.08 -13.69
CA VAL A 20 3.80 -17.84 -12.33
C VAL A 20 5.32 -17.97 -12.23
N GLY A 21 5.90 -19.03 -12.79
CA GLY A 21 7.36 -19.17 -12.85
C GLY A 21 8.02 -18.01 -13.59
N ALA A 22 7.46 -17.59 -14.73
CA ALA A 22 7.95 -16.44 -15.49
C ALA A 22 7.83 -15.12 -14.72
N GLN A 23 6.74 -14.91 -13.96
CA GLN A 23 6.58 -13.74 -13.09
C GLN A 23 7.67 -13.70 -12.01
N ILE A 24 7.87 -14.81 -11.31
CA ILE A 24 8.88 -14.89 -10.24
C ILE A 24 10.27 -14.64 -10.82
N VAL A 25 10.62 -15.30 -11.93
CA VAL A 25 11.91 -15.09 -12.61
C VAL A 25 12.06 -13.63 -13.06
N GLY A 26 11.03 -13.03 -13.66
CA GLY A 26 11.06 -11.63 -14.07
C GLY A 26 11.26 -10.67 -12.90
N THR A 27 10.57 -10.90 -11.78
CA THR A 27 10.76 -10.12 -10.55
C THR A 27 12.16 -10.30 -9.97
N VAL A 28 12.71 -11.51 -9.95
CA VAL A 28 14.09 -11.77 -9.48
C VAL A 28 15.11 -11.11 -10.39
N VAL A 29 14.95 -11.19 -11.71
CA VAL A 29 15.84 -10.51 -12.66
C VAL A 29 15.82 -9.01 -12.43
N LEU A 30 14.62 -8.42 -12.25
CA LEU A 30 14.51 -7.00 -11.92
C LEU A 30 15.22 -6.69 -10.61
N ALA A 31 14.92 -7.45 -9.55
CA ALA A 31 15.49 -7.27 -8.22
C ALA A 31 17.02 -7.25 -8.23
N LEU A 32 17.65 -8.08 -9.07
CA LEU A 32 19.10 -8.14 -9.25
C LEU A 32 19.66 -7.08 -10.19
N SER A 33 18.81 -6.37 -10.95
CA SER A 33 19.22 -5.39 -11.97
C SER A 33 19.05 -3.94 -11.52
N VAL A 34 18.09 -3.69 -10.62
CA VAL A 34 17.84 -2.36 -10.05
C VAL A 34 18.87 -2.08 -8.97
N THR A 35 19.12 -0.81 -8.71
CA THR A 35 19.95 -0.38 -7.58
C THR A 35 19.21 -0.66 -6.29
N HIS A 36 19.88 -1.33 -5.36
CA HIS A 36 19.33 -1.65 -4.06
C HIS A 36 20.48 -1.76 -3.04
N ASN A 37 20.13 -1.60 -1.77
CA ASN A 37 21.06 -1.72 -0.66
C ASN A 37 20.71 -2.96 0.16
N GLY A 38 21.38 -4.08 -0.12
CA GLY A 38 21.00 -5.38 0.45
C GLY A 38 19.57 -5.74 0.07
N TRP A 39 18.64 -5.79 1.04
CA TRP A 39 17.22 -6.03 0.82
C TRP A 39 16.38 -4.75 0.65
N VAL A 40 17.01 -3.58 0.77
CA VAL A 40 16.38 -2.26 0.74
C VAL A 40 16.28 -1.76 -0.70
N TYR A 41 15.07 -1.85 -1.25
CA TYR A 41 14.70 -1.24 -2.54
C TYR A 41 14.14 0.17 -2.33
N PHE A 42 13.85 0.90 -3.42
CA PHE A 42 13.24 2.22 -3.32
C PHE A 42 12.01 2.18 -2.42
N GLN A 43 11.95 3.13 -1.49
CA GLN A 43 11.03 3.12 -0.37
C GLN A 43 10.53 4.50 -0.02
N GLY A 44 9.37 4.57 0.63
CA GLY A 44 8.87 5.78 1.30
C GLY A 44 8.62 5.55 2.78
N GLY A 45 8.51 6.63 3.56
CA GLY A 45 8.35 6.59 5.02
C GLY A 45 7.19 5.74 5.55
N ASP A 46 6.12 5.54 4.77
CA ASP A 46 4.95 4.74 5.17
C ASP A 46 5.32 3.33 5.65
N GLN A 47 6.33 2.69 5.08
CA GLN A 47 6.71 1.33 5.51
C GLN A 47 7.38 1.30 6.88
N ILE A 48 8.10 2.37 7.25
CA ILE A 48 8.71 2.52 8.59
C ILE A 48 7.56 2.64 9.60
N TRP A 49 6.55 3.45 9.26
CA TRP A 49 5.35 3.57 10.08
C TRP A 49 4.61 2.23 10.23
N LEU A 50 4.33 1.54 9.12
CA LEU A 50 3.58 0.28 9.11
C LEU A 50 4.29 -0.81 9.93
N ALA A 51 5.61 -0.89 9.81
CA ALA A 51 6.40 -1.81 10.61
C ALA A 51 6.39 -1.42 12.09
N THR A 52 6.68 -0.16 12.43
CA THR A 52 6.69 0.31 13.82
C THR A 52 5.33 0.08 14.49
N GLN A 53 4.24 0.42 13.80
CA GLN A 53 2.89 0.21 14.30
C GLN A 53 2.55 -1.28 14.46
N GLY A 54 3.03 -2.14 13.57
CA GLY A 54 2.86 -3.60 13.70
C GLY A 54 3.63 -4.18 14.89
N TRP A 55 4.83 -3.66 15.16
CA TRP A 55 5.65 -4.07 16.29
C TRP A 55 5.02 -3.65 17.63
N LEU A 56 4.59 -2.39 17.74
CA LEU A 56 3.88 -1.87 18.92
C LEU A 56 2.58 -2.62 19.17
N LEU A 57 1.78 -2.89 18.13
CA LEU A 57 0.56 -3.67 18.26
C LEU A 57 0.84 -5.07 18.81
N GLY A 58 2.00 -5.65 18.46
CA GLY A 58 2.48 -6.91 19.00
C GLY A 58 2.84 -6.87 20.49
N GLN A 59 3.04 -5.69 21.05
CA GLN A 59 3.26 -5.44 22.47
C GLN A 59 1.98 -4.98 23.18
N PHE A 60 0.84 -4.98 22.47
CA PHE A 60 -0.43 -4.41 22.93
C PHE A 60 -0.35 -2.90 23.17
N GLU A 61 0.52 -2.21 22.44
CA GLU A 61 0.62 -0.76 22.42
C GLU A 61 0.07 -0.18 21.12
N LEU A 62 -0.80 0.82 21.26
CA LEU A 62 -1.46 1.49 20.14
C LEU A 62 -0.81 2.84 19.90
N ALA A 63 0.05 2.90 18.88
CA ALA A 63 0.51 4.15 18.29
C ALA A 63 -0.61 4.89 17.55
N PRO A 64 -0.42 6.18 17.21
CA PRO A 64 -1.35 6.90 16.38
C PRO A 64 -1.74 6.14 15.09
N THR A 65 -3.04 6.13 14.80
CA THR A 65 -3.61 5.24 13.77
C THR A 65 -3.89 5.96 12.47
N GLU A 66 -2.88 6.58 11.85
CA GLU A 66 -3.03 7.29 10.56
C GLU A 66 -3.28 6.35 9.38
N LEU A 67 -2.73 5.14 9.45
CA LEU A 67 -2.87 4.11 8.43
C LEU A 67 -3.97 3.09 8.77
N GLY A 68 -4.25 2.18 7.83
CA GLY A 68 -5.17 1.07 8.04
C GLY A 68 -4.59 0.02 9.00
N TYR A 69 -5.43 -0.72 9.72
CA TYR A 69 -4.98 -1.67 10.73
C TYR A 69 -4.42 -2.97 10.13
N LEU A 70 -4.92 -3.40 8.96
CA LEU A 70 -4.74 -4.79 8.55
C LEU A 70 -3.30 -5.12 8.19
N TRP A 71 -2.57 -4.20 7.54
CA TRP A 71 -1.20 -4.49 7.15
C TRP A 71 -0.30 -4.55 8.37
N SER A 72 -0.37 -3.56 9.26
CA SER A 72 0.35 -3.54 10.54
C SER A 72 0.04 -4.79 11.37
N TYR A 73 -1.22 -5.23 11.42
CA TYR A 73 -1.62 -6.48 12.07
C TYR A 73 -0.99 -7.73 11.42
N LEU A 74 -0.93 -7.80 10.09
CA LEU A 74 -0.30 -8.92 9.39
C LEU A 74 1.24 -8.91 9.52
N LEU A 75 1.85 -7.75 9.71
CA LEU A 75 3.28 -7.61 9.97
C LEU A 75 3.66 -8.02 11.40
N MET A 76 2.75 -7.87 12.36
CA MET A 76 2.99 -8.13 13.80
C MET A 76 3.72 -9.46 14.08
N PRO A 77 3.32 -10.64 13.55
CA PRO A 77 4.02 -11.89 13.83
C PRO A 77 5.45 -11.94 13.26
N VAL A 78 5.70 -11.23 12.15
CA VAL A 78 7.03 -11.15 11.54
C VAL A 78 7.94 -10.27 12.40
N LEU A 79 7.41 -9.17 12.92
CA LEU A 79 8.15 -8.20 13.75
C LEU A 79 8.44 -8.73 15.15
N TRP A 80 7.63 -9.64 15.69
CA TRP A 80 7.99 -10.39 16.89
C TRP A 80 9.29 -11.19 16.74
N VAL A 81 9.59 -11.66 15.53
CA VAL A 81 10.77 -12.50 15.26
C VAL A 81 11.94 -11.66 14.76
N THR A 82 11.66 -10.65 13.95
CA THR A 82 12.69 -9.85 13.24
C THR A 82 13.07 -8.57 13.98
N GLY A 83 12.32 -8.19 15.02
CA GLY A 83 12.55 -6.96 15.77
C GLY A 83 11.70 -5.78 15.27
N PRO A 84 11.96 -4.57 15.78
CA PRO A 84 11.11 -3.41 15.56
C PRO A 84 11.25 -2.77 14.17
N THR A 85 12.32 -3.11 13.44
CA THR A 85 12.70 -2.39 12.23
C THR A 85 12.16 -3.07 10.97
N PHE A 86 11.71 -2.26 10.00
CA PHE A 86 11.23 -2.82 8.74
C PHE A 86 12.36 -3.50 7.94
N VAL A 87 13.61 -3.01 8.06
CA VAL A 87 14.77 -3.54 7.32
C VAL A 87 14.98 -5.02 7.63
N GLN A 88 14.88 -5.41 8.91
CA GLN A 88 15.00 -6.81 9.31
C GLN A 88 13.82 -7.67 8.84
N ALA A 89 12.63 -7.06 8.71
CA ALA A 89 11.43 -7.74 8.23
C ALA A 89 11.39 -7.92 6.70
N LEU A 90 12.19 -7.19 5.92
CA LEU A 90 12.12 -7.22 4.45
C LEU A 90 12.24 -8.63 3.86
N PRO A 91 13.25 -9.46 4.18
CA PRO A 91 13.42 -10.75 3.51
C PRO A 91 12.18 -11.66 3.56
N PRO A 92 11.59 -11.99 4.73
CA PRO A 92 10.38 -12.82 4.76
C PRO A 92 9.17 -12.13 4.09
N LEU A 93 9.07 -10.80 4.15
CA LEU A 93 7.99 -10.05 3.51
C LEU A 93 8.07 -10.08 1.98
N LEU A 94 9.27 -9.89 1.42
CA LEU A 94 9.45 -9.94 -0.03
C LEU A 94 9.17 -11.36 -0.55
N ILE A 95 9.62 -12.39 0.18
CA ILE A 95 9.34 -13.79 -0.15
C ILE A 95 7.82 -14.05 -0.16
N LEU A 96 7.09 -13.61 0.88
CA LEU A 96 5.63 -13.74 0.95
C LEU A 96 4.95 -13.03 -0.22
N GLN A 97 5.34 -11.80 -0.52
CA GLN A 97 4.72 -11.02 -1.58
C GLN A 97 4.98 -11.62 -2.96
N VAL A 98 6.22 -11.98 -3.27
CA VAL A 98 6.61 -12.49 -4.59
C VAL A 98 6.13 -13.93 -4.80
N LEU A 99 6.27 -14.82 -3.80
CA LEU A 99 5.95 -16.24 -3.95
C LEU A 99 4.49 -16.60 -3.65
N VAL A 100 3.74 -15.73 -2.96
CA VAL A 100 2.33 -16.01 -2.60
C VAL A 100 1.39 -14.96 -3.19
N LEU A 101 1.57 -13.68 -2.86
CA LEU A 101 0.64 -12.64 -3.31
C LEU A 101 0.72 -12.42 -4.84
N GLY A 102 1.92 -12.48 -5.42
CA GLY A 102 2.15 -12.40 -6.86
C GLY A 102 1.35 -13.44 -7.66
N PRO A 103 1.49 -14.75 -7.35
CA PRO A 103 0.69 -15.80 -7.97
C PRO A 103 -0.82 -15.63 -7.76
N ILE A 104 -1.25 -15.20 -6.57
CA ILE A 104 -2.68 -14.92 -6.30
C ILE A 104 -3.19 -13.81 -7.23
N ALA A 105 -2.44 -12.71 -7.37
CA ALA A 105 -2.82 -11.61 -8.25
C ALA A 105 -2.94 -12.06 -9.72
N LEU A 106 -1.98 -12.84 -10.22
CA LEU A 106 -2.00 -13.41 -11.57
C LEU A 106 -3.24 -14.29 -11.80
N VAL A 107 -3.56 -15.16 -10.84
CA VAL A 107 -4.75 -16.02 -10.92
C VAL A 107 -6.04 -15.20 -10.89
N CYS A 108 -6.08 -14.09 -10.13
CA CYS A 108 -7.22 -13.18 -10.12
C CYS A 108 -7.41 -12.48 -11.47
N VAL A 109 -6.33 -11.97 -12.07
CA VAL A 109 -6.36 -11.38 -13.42
C VAL A 109 -6.85 -12.38 -14.46
N TYR A 110 -6.28 -13.59 -14.47
CA TYR A 110 -6.74 -14.69 -15.31
C TYR A 110 -8.24 -14.96 -15.10
N GLY A 111 -8.67 -15.07 -13.83
CA GLY A 111 -10.03 -15.39 -13.47
C GLY A 111 -11.03 -14.35 -13.97
N ILE A 112 -10.76 -13.05 -13.77
CA ILE A 112 -11.64 -11.97 -14.21
C ILE A 112 -11.73 -11.94 -15.74
N ALA A 113 -10.58 -11.96 -16.43
CA ALA A 113 -10.55 -11.97 -17.90
C ALA A 113 -11.21 -13.22 -18.50
N ALA A 114 -11.07 -14.39 -17.86
CA ALA A 114 -11.75 -15.61 -18.31
C ALA A 114 -13.28 -15.52 -18.21
N HIS A 115 -13.82 -14.71 -17.29
CA HIS A 115 -15.26 -14.45 -17.22
C HIS A 115 -15.73 -13.41 -18.24
N VAL A 116 -14.83 -12.57 -18.75
CA VAL A 116 -15.12 -11.65 -19.87
C VAL A 116 -15.19 -12.43 -21.18
N GLY A 117 -14.12 -13.15 -21.55
CA GLY A 117 -13.95 -13.73 -22.89
C GLY A 117 -13.39 -15.14 -22.93
N GLY A 118 -13.63 -15.94 -21.89
CA GLY A 118 -13.18 -17.33 -21.81
C GLY A 118 -11.68 -17.48 -21.54
N ARG A 119 -11.22 -18.74 -21.42
CA ARG A 119 -9.86 -19.06 -20.94
C ARG A 119 -8.75 -18.45 -21.79
N LEU A 120 -8.95 -18.28 -23.10
CA LEU A 120 -7.96 -17.67 -23.98
C LEU A 120 -7.68 -16.21 -23.60
N LEU A 121 -8.75 -15.43 -23.35
CA LEU A 121 -8.59 -14.06 -22.87
C LEU A 121 -7.97 -14.05 -21.47
N GLY A 122 -8.33 -15.02 -20.63
CA GLY A 122 -7.67 -15.26 -19.34
C GLY A 122 -6.16 -15.40 -19.47
N TYR A 123 -5.68 -16.28 -20.35
CA TYR A 123 -4.24 -16.47 -20.57
C TYR A 123 -3.57 -15.24 -21.15
N TRP A 124 -4.24 -14.53 -22.05
CA TRP A 124 -3.73 -13.27 -22.60
C TRP A 124 -3.56 -12.19 -21.52
N ALA A 125 -4.58 -12.00 -20.68
CA ALA A 125 -4.50 -11.05 -19.57
C ALA A 125 -3.43 -11.44 -18.55
N ALA A 126 -3.30 -12.73 -18.24
CA ALA A 126 -2.24 -13.23 -17.35
C ALA A 126 -0.84 -13.05 -17.94
N LEU A 127 -0.66 -13.29 -19.25
CA LEU A 127 0.60 -13.00 -19.94
C LEU A 127 0.93 -11.50 -19.88
N LEU A 128 -0.07 -10.65 -20.16
CA LEU A 128 0.10 -9.20 -20.04
C LEU A 128 0.42 -8.76 -18.60
N TRP A 129 -0.16 -9.40 -17.58
CA TRP A 129 0.18 -9.12 -16.18
C TRP A 129 1.66 -9.36 -15.89
N VAL A 130 2.23 -10.43 -16.46
CA VAL A 130 3.66 -10.74 -16.32
C VAL A 130 4.54 -9.80 -17.14
N VAL A 131 4.15 -9.48 -18.36
CA VAL A 131 5.01 -8.78 -19.33
C VAL A 131 4.89 -7.26 -19.24
N ALA A 132 3.71 -6.71 -18.94
CA ALA A 132 3.45 -5.26 -18.98
C ALA A 132 4.35 -4.42 -18.06
N PRO A 133 4.70 -4.86 -16.82
CA PRO A 133 5.62 -4.09 -15.96
C PRO A 133 6.95 -3.79 -16.67
N PHE A 134 7.50 -4.77 -17.39
CA PHE A 134 8.77 -4.64 -18.10
C PHE A 134 8.60 -4.00 -19.49
N ALA A 135 7.58 -4.40 -20.24
CA ALA A 135 7.31 -3.90 -21.59
C ALA A 135 6.87 -2.44 -21.62
N SER A 136 6.50 -1.87 -20.47
CA SER A 136 6.17 -0.44 -20.34
C SER A 136 7.39 0.46 -20.15
N ILE A 137 8.56 -0.05 -19.74
CA ILE A 137 9.79 0.74 -19.59
C ILE A 137 10.10 1.59 -20.85
N PRO A 138 10.16 1.01 -22.07
CA PRO A 138 10.48 1.80 -23.27
C PRO A 138 9.35 2.74 -23.70
N LEU A 139 8.17 2.68 -23.08
CA LEU A 139 7.11 3.66 -23.31
C LEU A 139 7.35 4.97 -22.55
N PHE A 140 8.29 4.99 -21.60
CA PHE A 140 8.74 6.20 -20.94
C PHE A 140 9.99 6.77 -21.62
N VAL A 141 10.09 8.10 -21.62
CA VAL A 141 11.31 8.79 -22.06
C VAL A 141 12.50 8.41 -21.18
N GLU A 142 13.71 8.41 -21.74
CA GLU A 142 14.93 7.89 -21.09
C GLU A 142 15.14 8.43 -19.66
N ARG A 143 15.02 9.75 -19.46
CA ARG A 143 15.14 10.42 -18.14
C ARG A 143 14.11 9.99 -17.09
N TYR A 144 13.05 9.29 -17.49
CA TYR A 144 12.00 8.79 -16.61
C TYR A 144 12.09 7.26 -16.42
N GLN A 145 12.83 6.55 -17.28
CA GLN A 145 12.95 5.09 -17.20
C GLN A 145 13.53 4.65 -15.88
N GLU A 146 14.52 5.38 -15.35
CA GLU A 146 15.08 5.15 -14.02
C GLU A 146 14.00 5.23 -12.94
N ARG A 147 13.21 6.31 -12.89
CA ARG A 147 12.11 6.42 -11.90
C ARG A 147 11.08 5.30 -12.03
N TRP A 148 10.76 4.89 -13.24
CA TRP A 148 9.84 3.76 -13.43
C TRP A 148 10.46 2.44 -12.95
N ALA A 149 11.66 2.11 -13.40
CA ALA A 149 12.32 0.83 -13.14
C ALA A 149 12.84 0.70 -11.71
N GLU A 150 13.43 1.75 -11.16
CA GLU A 150 14.06 1.78 -9.83
C GLU A 150 13.05 2.11 -8.73
N HIS A 151 12.08 3.00 -8.97
CA HIS A 151 11.17 3.44 -7.91
C HIS A 151 9.81 2.71 -7.94
N PHE A 152 9.15 2.69 -9.10
CA PHE A 152 7.80 2.13 -9.19
C PHE A 152 7.77 0.60 -9.23
N LEU A 153 8.57 -0.02 -10.10
CA LEU A 153 8.49 -1.45 -10.35
C LEU A 153 8.80 -2.31 -9.11
N PRO A 154 9.78 -1.99 -8.24
CA PRO A 154 10.00 -2.77 -7.04
C PRO A 154 8.76 -2.79 -6.15
N GLN A 155 8.12 -1.65 -5.96
CA GLN A 155 6.86 -1.57 -5.23
C GLN A 155 5.72 -2.34 -5.92
N ALA A 156 5.56 -2.18 -7.24
CA ALA A 156 4.51 -2.83 -8.01
C ALA A 156 4.64 -4.37 -8.10
N LEU A 157 5.84 -4.89 -7.87
CA LEU A 157 6.15 -6.33 -7.91
C LEU A 157 6.34 -6.94 -6.51
N GLY A 158 6.10 -6.18 -5.44
CA GLY A 158 6.14 -6.69 -4.06
C GLY A 158 7.55 -6.80 -3.46
N LEU A 159 8.50 -5.99 -3.93
CA LEU A 159 9.86 -5.87 -3.41
C LEU A 159 10.02 -4.79 -2.32
N THR A 160 8.92 -4.34 -1.70
CA THR A 160 8.94 -3.33 -0.61
C THR A 160 8.01 -3.74 0.52
N ALA A 161 8.13 -3.16 1.71
CA ALA A 161 7.20 -3.41 2.83
C ALA A 161 5.92 -2.54 2.77
N MET A 162 5.69 -1.83 1.67
CA MET A 162 4.53 -0.96 1.46
C MET A 162 3.22 -1.75 1.35
N ALA A 163 2.11 -1.15 1.82
CA ALA A 163 0.79 -1.77 1.73
C ALA A 163 0.17 -1.76 0.31
N ASP A 164 0.79 -1.12 -0.68
CA ASP A 164 0.19 -0.93 -2.01
C ASP A 164 0.06 -2.23 -2.80
N PHE A 165 1.06 -3.11 -2.77
CA PHE A 165 0.99 -4.37 -3.53
C PHE A 165 -0.01 -5.35 -2.90
N PRO A 166 0.01 -5.57 -1.57
CA PRO A 166 -1.05 -6.31 -0.89
C PRO A 166 -2.44 -5.71 -1.12
N SER A 167 -2.56 -4.37 -1.18
CA SER A 167 -3.82 -3.68 -1.53
C SER A 167 -4.31 -4.10 -2.90
N THR A 168 -3.43 -4.08 -3.90
CA THR A 168 -3.74 -4.46 -5.28
C THR A 168 -4.24 -5.90 -5.35
N VAL A 169 -3.60 -6.82 -4.61
CA VAL A 169 -3.99 -8.25 -4.58
C VAL A 169 -5.36 -8.44 -3.93
N LEU A 170 -5.65 -7.79 -2.79
CA LEU A 170 -6.95 -7.89 -2.12
C LEU A 170 -8.08 -7.32 -2.99
N VAL A 171 -7.84 -6.17 -3.62
CA VAL A 171 -8.81 -5.53 -4.53
C VAL A 171 -9.09 -6.42 -5.75
N LEU A 172 -8.06 -7.05 -6.33
CA LEU A 172 -8.21 -8.05 -7.40
C LEU A 172 -9.02 -9.27 -6.96
N ALA A 173 -8.73 -9.81 -5.78
CA ALA A 173 -9.47 -10.94 -5.23
C ALA A 173 -10.94 -10.58 -5.01
N ALA A 174 -11.22 -9.42 -4.41
CA ALA A 174 -12.58 -8.90 -4.25
C ALA A 174 -13.30 -8.80 -5.61
N ALA A 175 -12.66 -8.18 -6.61
CA ALA A 175 -13.21 -8.05 -7.95
C ALA A 175 -13.53 -9.41 -8.60
N LEU A 176 -12.64 -10.40 -8.47
CA LEU A 176 -12.88 -11.76 -8.98
C LEU A 176 -14.13 -12.38 -8.37
N TYR A 177 -14.30 -12.29 -7.05
CA TYR A 177 -15.45 -12.89 -6.38
C TYR A 177 -16.75 -12.11 -6.65
N VAL A 178 -16.68 -10.80 -6.85
CA VAL A 178 -17.81 -10.02 -7.39
C VAL A 178 -18.20 -10.55 -8.76
N VAL A 179 -17.25 -10.69 -9.70
CA VAL A 179 -17.51 -11.22 -11.05
C VAL A 179 -18.16 -12.60 -11.01
N ARG A 180 -17.68 -13.51 -10.15
CA ARG A 180 -18.28 -14.83 -9.96
C ARG A 180 -19.71 -14.75 -9.44
N SER A 181 -19.95 -13.86 -8.47
CA SER A 181 -21.26 -13.68 -7.85
C SER A 181 -22.34 -13.06 -8.76
N LEU A 182 -21.96 -12.54 -9.94
CA LEU A 182 -22.93 -12.05 -10.94
C LEU A 182 -23.75 -13.20 -11.54
N SER A 183 -23.26 -14.44 -11.44
CA SER A 183 -23.96 -15.65 -11.86
C SER A 183 -24.98 -16.10 -10.80
N PRO A 184 -26.16 -16.65 -11.20
CA PRO A 184 -27.15 -17.12 -10.24
C PRO A 184 -26.59 -18.20 -9.29
N GLY A 185 -26.96 -18.16 -8.01
CA GLY A 185 -26.60 -19.19 -7.04
C GLY A 185 -25.24 -19.02 -6.35
N HIS A 186 -24.53 -17.92 -6.61
CA HIS A 186 -23.19 -17.62 -6.07
C HIS A 186 -23.21 -16.66 -4.87
N LEU A 187 -24.17 -16.83 -3.95
CA LEU A 187 -24.30 -15.94 -2.78
C LEU A 187 -23.07 -15.99 -1.85
N THR A 188 -22.46 -17.16 -1.68
CA THR A 188 -21.25 -17.29 -0.86
C THR A 188 -20.07 -16.55 -1.46
N ASP A 189 -19.96 -16.50 -2.80
CA ASP A 189 -18.94 -15.70 -3.48
C ASP A 189 -19.18 -14.20 -3.23
N ALA A 190 -20.43 -13.74 -3.18
CA ALA A 190 -20.77 -12.34 -2.85
C ALA A 190 -20.40 -11.97 -1.40
N VAL A 191 -20.71 -12.84 -0.44
CA VAL A 191 -20.33 -12.64 0.97
C VAL A 191 -18.81 -12.61 1.10
N PHE A 192 -18.09 -13.53 0.46
CA PHE A 192 -16.64 -13.55 0.47
C PHE A 192 -16.02 -12.30 -0.16
N ALA A 193 -16.59 -11.83 -1.29
CA ALA A 193 -16.20 -10.57 -1.88
C ALA A 193 -16.35 -9.40 -0.90
N GLY A 194 -17.46 -9.34 -0.15
CA GLY A 194 -17.68 -8.32 0.87
C GLY A 194 -16.63 -8.34 1.99
N VAL A 195 -16.28 -9.53 2.49
CA VAL A 195 -15.19 -9.68 3.47
C VAL A 195 -13.86 -9.17 2.90
N LEU A 196 -13.56 -9.47 1.62
CA LEU A 196 -12.34 -9.01 0.96
C LEU A 196 -12.34 -7.49 0.69
N VAL A 197 -13.49 -6.89 0.37
CA VAL A 197 -13.63 -5.42 0.26
C VAL A 197 -13.38 -4.78 1.62
N GLY A 198 -13.94 -5.35 2.69
CA GLY A 198 -13.69 -4.91 4.06
C GLY A 198 -12.21 -5.01 4.43
N ALA A 199 -11.56 -6.13 4.09
CA ALA A 199 -10.13 -6.32 4.28
C ALA A 199 -9.29 -5.33 3.47
N ALA A 200 -9.66 -5.06 2.21
CA ALA A 200 -8.98 -4.07 1.38
C ALA A 200 -9.08 -2.66 1.98
N ALA A 201 -10.25 -2.28 2.50
CA ALA A 201 -10.46 -1.01 3.21
C ALA A 201 -9.64 -0.93 4.51
N ALA A 202 -9.61 -2.02 5.28
CA ALA A 202 -8.83 -2.14 6.49
C ALA A 202 -7.31 -2.07 6.26
N LEU A 203 -6.84 -2.54 5.10
CA LEU A 203 -5.45 -2.44 4.68
C LEU A 203 -5.12 -1.00 4.26
N LYS A 204 -5.97 -0.39 3.42
CA LYS A 204 -5.83 0.99 2.97
C LYS A 204 -7.23 1.56 2.69
N PRO A 205 -7.68 2.59 3.45
CA PRO A 205 -9.06 3.10 3.32
C PRO A 205 -9.45 3.55 1.91
N SER A 206 -8.49 4.05 1.12
CA SER A 206 -8.74 4.43 -0.28
C SER A 206 -9.11 3.26 -1.19
N ASN A 207 -8.92 2.01 -0.77
CA ASN A 207 -9.39 0.87 -1.55
C ASN A 207 -10.92 0.79 -1.62
N LEU A 208 -11.65 1.49 -0.75
CA LEU A 208 -13.11 1.61 -0.84
C LEU A 208 -13.61 2.22 -2.15
N LEU A 209 -12.75 2.88 -2.92
CA LEU A 209 -13.08 3.36 -4.26
C LEU A 209 -13.52 2.22 -5.20
N ILE A 210 -13.11 0.97 -4.97
CA ILE A 210 -13.62 -0.19 -5.72
C ILE A 210 -15.14 -0.38 -5.55
N VAL A 211 -15.72 0.04 -4.41
CA VAL A 211 -17.16 -0.12 -4.12
C VAL A 211 -18.01 0.55 -5.17
N PHE A 212 -17.54 1.64 -5.80
CA PHE A 212 -18.25 2.27 -6.92
C PHE A 212 -18.44 1.30 -8.11
N GLY A 213 -17.36 0.64 -8.52
CA GLY A 213 -17.42 -0.40 -9.55
C GLY A 213 -18.30 -1.58 -9.14
N ILE A 214 -18.19 -2.05 -7.89
CA ILE A 214 -18.97 -3.18 -7.36
C ILE A 214 -20.47 -2.86 -7.35
N GLY A 215 -20.83 -1.67 -6.86
CA GLY A 215 -22.21 -1.18 -6.83
C GLY A 215 -22.79 -1.13 -8.25
N LEU A 216 -22.07 -0.50 -9.20
CA LEU A 216 -22.49 -0.46 -10.60
C LEU A 216 -22.65 -1.85 -11.21
N ALA A 217 -21.76 -2.79 -10.90
CA ALA A 217 -21.84 -4.16 -11.39
C ALA A 217 -23.11 -4.88 -10.93
N TYR A 218 -23.45 -4.81 -9.63
CA TYR A 218 -24.65 -5.43 -9.10
C TYR A 218 -25.94 -4.75 -9.58
N VAL A 219 -25.94 -3.41 -9.74
CA VAL A 219 -27.05 -2.64 -10.31
C VAL A 219 -27.30 -3.07 -11.76
N VAL A 220 -26.27 -3.09 -12.60
CA VAL A 220 -26.38 -3.49 -14.02
C VAL A 220 -26.77 -4.96 -14.15
N ALA A 221 -26.27 -5.84 -13.29
CA ALA A 221 -26.65 -7.25 -13.25
C ALA A 221 -28.04 -7.51 -12.64
N ARG A 222 -28.64 -6.50 -11.99
CA ARG A 222 -29.89 -6.61 -11.20
C ARG A 222 -29.82 -7.70 -10.12
N ARG A 223 -28.65 -7.82 -9.48
CA ARG A 223 -28.31 -8.84 -8.46
C ARG A 223 -28.33 -8.22 -7.06
N TRP A 224 -29.48 -7.69 -6.68
CA TRP A 224 -29.63 -6.94 -5.41
C TRP A 224 -29.35 -7.79 -4.18
N ARG A 225 -29.75 -9.07 -4.17
CA ARG A 225 -29.54 -9.95 -3.02
C ARG A 225 -28.04 -10.20 -2.78
N GLU A 226 -27.30 -10.50 -3.84
CA GLU A 226 -25.85 -10.68 -3.79
C GLU A 226 -25.15 -9.36 -3.41
N GLY A 227 -25.57 -8.24 -4.00
CA GLY A 227 -25.03 -6.92 -3.68
C GLY A 227 -25.24 -6.54 -2.21
N LEU A 228 -26.44 -6.76 -1.65
CA LEU A 228 -26.72 -6.52 -0.24
C LEU A 228 -25.91 -7.44 0.67
N ALA A 229 -25.74 -8.71 0.31
CA ALA A 229 -24.91 -9.65 1.06
C ALA A 229 -23.42 -9.24 1.07
N CYS A 230 -22.90 -8.79 -0.08
CA CYS A 230 -21.55 -8.22 -0.19
C CYS A 230 -21.40 -6.96 0.67
N ALA A 231 -22.36 -6.04 0.61
CA ALA A 231 -22.35 -4.83 1.42
C ALA A 231 -22.37 -5.15 2.93
N ALA A 232 -23.30 -6.02 3.36
CA ALA A 232 -23.40 -6.44 4.76
C ALA A 232 -22.12 -7.11 5.27
N ALA A 233 -21.48 -7.94 4.45
CA ALA A 233 -20.22 -8.61 4.80
C ALA A 233 -19.00 -7.67 4.85
N THR A 234 -19.09 -6.47 4.27
CA THR A 234 -18.05 -5.43 4.34
C THR A 234 -18.07 -4.70 5.69
N VAL A 235 -19.25 -4.53 6.29
CA VAL A 235 -19.48 -3.71 7.49
C VAL A 235 -18.58 -4.06 8.68
N PRO A 236 -18.36 -5.33 9.06
CA PRO A 236 -17.58 -5.65 10.26
C PRO A 236 -16.15 -5.11 10.23
N ALA A 237 -15.46 -5.21 9.08
CA ALA A 237 -14.11 -4.65 8.93
C ALA A 237 -14.11 -3.11 9.01
N LEU A 238 -15.15 -2.46 8.50
CA LEU A 238 -15.31 -1.01 8.61
C LEU A 238 -15.56 -0.58 10.06
N LEU A 239 -16.32 -1.35 10.83
CA LEU A 239 -16.50 -1.08 12.26
C LEU A 239 -15.18 -1.20 13.03
N VAL A 240 -14.36 -2.23 12.72
CA VAL A 240 -13.02 -2.35 13.30
C VAL A 240 -12.14 -1.18 12.87
N LEU A 241 -12.20 -0.75 11.60
CA LEU A 241 -11.45 0.41 11.13
C LEU A 241 -11.89 1.70 11.82
N VAL A 242 -13.19 1.90 12.05
CA VAL A 242 -13.74 3.04 12.80
C VAL A 242 -13.24 3.00 14.24
N ALA A 243 -13.31 1.85 14.92
CA ALA A 243 -12.78 1.69 16.27
C ALA A 243 -11.27 1.93 16.33
N TRP A 244 -10.52 1.45 15.33
CA TRP A 244 -9.09 1.67 15.17
C TRP A 244 -8.76 3.16 15.09
N LYS A 245 -9.42 3.89 14.18
CA LYS A 245 -9.24 5.34 14.04
C LYS A 245 -9.63 6.10 15.30
N TYR A 246 -10.78 5.76 15.90
CA TYR A 246 -11.23 6.42 17.11
C TYR A 246 -10.26 6.21 18.29
N ARG A 247 -9.77 4.97 18.48
CA ARG A 247 -8.82 4.66 19.55
C ARG A 247 -7.42 5.22 19.34
N GLY A 248 -6.98 5.47 18.11
CA GLY A 248 -5.63 5.96 17.85
C GLY A 248 -5.53 7.41 17.38
N LEU A 249 -6.63 8.08 17.05
CA LEU A 249 -6.64 9.51 16.72
C LEU A 249 -7.49 10.33 17.71
N GLY A 250 -8.35 9.67 18.50
CA GLY A 250 -9.34 10.31 19.36
C GLY A 250 -10.57 10.83 18.63
N GLU A 251 -10.53 10.84 17.30
CA GLU A 251 -11.61 11.31 16.44
C GLU A 251 -11.67 10.47 15.16
N LEU A 252 -12.78 10.59 14.44
CA LEU A 252 -12.88 10.04 13.10
C LEU A 252 -12.51 11.16 12.13
N PRO A 253 -11.52 10.95 11.23
CA PRO A 253 -11.09 11.99 10.28
C PRO A 253 -12.22 12.59 9.45
N ALA A 254 -13.31 11.84 9.23
CA ALA A 254 -14.49 12.31 8.54
C ALA A 254 -15.28 13.42 9.29
N PHE A 255 -15.09 13.56 10.60
CA PHE A 255 -15.82 14.50 11.48
C PHE A 255 -14.89 15.52 12.17
N ALA A 256 -13.59 15.20 12.31
CA ALA A 256 -12.54 16.06 12.87
C ALA A 256 -12.44 17.46 12.21
N LEU A 257 -12.54 17.50 10.88
CA LEU A 257 -12.41 18.73 10.08
C LEU A 257 -13.58 19.70 10.26
N GLU A 258 -14.70 19.27 10.84
CA GLU A 258 -15.82 20.15 11.22
C GLU A 258 -15.56 20.86 12.55
N GLN A 259 -14.95 20.18 13.53
CA GLN A 259 -14.75 20.73 14.88
C GLN A 259 -13.68 21.83 14.91
N ALA A 260 -12.64 21.73 14.08
CA ALA A 260 -11.69 22.83 13.87
C ALA A 260 -12.33 24.09 13.27
N ARG A 261 -13.45 23.98 12.53
CA ARG A 261 -14.22 25.14 12.03
C ARG A 261 -15.24 25.68 13.04
N VAL A 262 -15.83 24.82 13.88
CA VAL A 262 -16.76 25.29 14.94
C VAL A 262 -16.00 26.07 16.02
N ALA A 263 -14.74 25.72 16.30
CA ALA A 263 -13.84 26.51 17.14
C ALA A 263 -13.40 27.84 16.50
N ALA A 264 -13.58 28.02 15.18
CA ALA A 264 -13.35 29.27 14.45
C ALA A 264 -14.61 30.17 14.32
N GLY A 265 -15.69 29.86 15.07
CA GLY A 265 -16.77 30.83 15.32
C GLY A 265 -17.86 30.95 14.25
N SER A 266 -18.18 29.88 13.51
CA SER A 266 -19.36 29.85 12.63
C SER A 266 -20.36 28.76 13.04
N SER A 267 -21.60 29.14 13.40
CA SER A 267 -22.77 28.25 13.65
C SER A 267 -24.05 28.93 13.13
N PRO A 268 -25.22 28.26 12.88
CA PRO A 268 -25.59 26.85 13.12
C PRO A 268 -26.31 26.19 11.88
N PRO A 269 -27.18 25.14 11.99
CA PRO A 269 -26.88 23.76 11.58
C PRO A 269 -27.89 23.16 10.55
N LEU A 270 -27.63 21.92 10.11
CA LEU A 270 -28.57 21.04 9.38
C LEU A 270 -28.93 21.43 7.92
N ALA A 271 -27.98 21.33 6.97
CA ALA A 271 -28.31 21.07 5.55
C ALA A 271 -27.11 20.85 4.62
N ASP A 272 -25.88 21.23 5.01
CA ASP A 272 -24.79 21.34 4.04
C ASP A 272 -23.72 20.26 4.25
N LEU A 273 -23.98 19.06 3.71
CA LEU A 273 -22.92 18.08 3.44
C LEU A 273 -22.05 18.64 2.30
N GLN A 274 -21.06 19.48 2.62
CA GLN A 274 -20.09 20.01 1.66
C GLN A 274 -19.19 18.87 1.13
N LEU A 275 -19.67 18.19 0.09
CA LEU A 275 -18.93 17.18 -0.69
C LEU A 275 -17.66 17.76 -1.34
N ASP A 276 -17.62 19.07 -1.55
CA ASP A 276 -16.52 19.86 -2.10
C ASP A 276 -15.22 19.70 -1.28
N ARG A 277 -15.34 19.32 -0.01
CA ARG A 277 -14.22 19.18 0.94
C ARG A 277 -13.51 17.82 0.87
N TYR A 278 -14.17 16.82 0.28
CA TYR A 278 -13.59 15.49 0.05
C TYR A 278 -13.21 15.28 -1.42
N PHE A 279 -13.76 16.11 -2.31
CA PHE A 279 -13.52 16.10 -3.75
C PHE A 279 -13.17 17.52 -4.21
N ASP A 280 -12.04 18.05 -3.76
CA ASP A 280 -11.47 19.21 -4.42
C ASP A 280 -10.87 18.74 -5.75
N LEU A 281 -11.69 18.80 -6.81
CA LEU A 281 -11.27 18.43 -8.15
C LEU A 281 -10.37 19.55 -8.67
N ASP A 282 -9.10 19.51 -8.29
CA ASP A 282 -8.08 20.43 -8.78
C ASP A 282 -7.79 20.14 -10.26
N PHE A 283 -8.56 20.80 -11.13
CA PHE A 283 -8.44 20.67 -12.57
C PHE A 283 -7.11 21.22 -13.10
N GLU A 284 -6.52 22.21 -12.42
CA GLU A 284 -5.24 22.78 -12.83
C GLU A 284 -4.11 21.79 -12.55
N HIS A 285 -4.13 21.18 -11.37
CA HIS A 285 -3.23 20.09 -11.03
C HIS A 285 -3.41 18.90 -11.96
N TRP A 286 -4.65 18.45 -12.21
CA TRP A 286 -4.93 17.37 -13.16
C TRP A 286 -4.42 17.68 -14.57
N LYS A 287 -4.59 18.92 -15.06
CA LYS A 287 -4.06 19.35 -16.35
C LYS A 287 -2.53 19.27 -16.37
N THR A 288 -1.88 19.70 -15.28
CA THR A 288 -0.43 19.57 -15.10
C THR A 288 0.00 18.10 -15.15
N GLN A 289 -0.69 17.20 -14.46
CA GLN A 289 -0.45 15.76 -14.54
C GLN A 289 -0.60 15.24 -15.99
N MET A 290 -1.60 15.70 -16.74
CA MET A 290 -1.77 15.28 -18.13
C MET A 290 -0.71 15.85 -19.08
N ASP A 291 -0.18 17.04 -18.80
CA ASP A 291 0.94 17.60 -19.55
C ASP A 291 2.25 16.88 -19.22
N GLN A 292 2.50 16.55 -17.95
CA GLN A 292 3.59 15.66 -17.55
C GLN A 292 3.47 14.27 -18.18
N LEU A 293 2.26 13.71 -18.30
CA LEU A 293 2.05 12.43 -18.98
C LEU A 293 2.48 12.51 -20.44
N ARG A 294 2.21 13.62 -21.14
CA ARG A 294 2.66 13.83 -22.52
C ARG A 294 4.16 14.04 -22.61
N GLU A 295 4.76 14.62 -21.58
CA GLU A 295 6.19 14.89 -21.50
C GLU A 295 7.01 13.61 -21.21
N PHE A 296 6.53 12.75 -20.30
CA PHE A 296 7.28 11.57 -19.85
C PHE A 296 6.89 10.27 -20.55
N PHE A 297 5.74 10.21 -21.23
CA PHE A 297 5.23 9.01 -21.88
C PHE A 297 5.17 9.18 -23.40
N TRP A 298 5.66 8.17 -24.14
CA TRP A 298 5.74 8.17 -25.60
C TRP A 298 4.41 8.47 -26.29
N SER A 299 3.29 7.99 -25.73
CA SER A 299 1.96 8.32 -26.24
C SER A 299 0.93 8.38 -25.12
N ALA A 300 0.69 9.58 -24.59
CA ALA A 300 -0.39 9.82 -23.64
C ALA A 300 -1.77 9.35 -24.18
N ARG A 301 -1.95 9.33 -25.51
CA ARG A 301 -3.16 8.83 -26.15
C ARG A 301 -3.35 7.34 -25.95
N LEU A 302 -2.29 6.55 -26.02
CA LEU A 302 -2.36 5.12 -25.73
C LEU A 302 -2.81 4.92 -24.28
N ALA A 303 -2.19 5.64 -23.33
CA ALA A 303 -2.55 5.59 -21.92
C ALA A 303 -4.03 5.96 -21.68
N GLN A 304 -4.52 7.02 -22.32
CA GLN A 304 -5.88 7.55 -22.14
C GLN A 304 -6.98 6.72 -22.82
N TRP A 305 -6.77 6.28 -24.06
CA TRP A 305 -7.83 5.68 -24.87
C TRP A 305 -7.91 4.16 -24.79
N ALA A 306 -6.82 3.48 -24.42
CA ALA A 306 -6.81 2.04 -24.17
C ALA A 306 -7.95 1.55 -23.25
N PRO A 307 -8.16 2.12 -22.05
CA PRO A 307 -9.23 1.67 -21.16
C PRO A 307 -10.62 1.90 -21.75
N ILE A 308 -10.82 2.98 -22.52
CA ILE A 308 -12.09 3.29 -23.19
C ILE A 308 -12.37 2.25 -24.29
N ALA A 309 -11.39 1.95 -25.13
CA ALA A 309 -11.50 0.92 -26.16
C ALA A 309 -11.79 -0.45 -25.53
N GLY A 310 -11.09 -0.79 -24.45
CA GLY A 310 -11.32 -1.97 -23.64
C GLY A 310 -12.75 -2.07 -23.10
N LEU A 311 -13.27 -0.97 -22.55
CA LEU A 311 -14.63 -0.90 -22.01
C LEU A 311 -15.68 -1.18 -23.09
N ILE A 312 -15.52 -0.56 -24.27
CA ILE A 312 -16.36 -0.82 -25.44
C ILE A 312 -16.26 -2.29 -25.86
N ALA A 313 -15.08 -2.89 -25.79
CA ALA A 313 -14.86 -4.29 -26.13
C ALA A 313 -15.64 -5.25 -25.20
N VAL A 314 -15.59 -5.00 -23.89
CA VAL A 314 -16.34 -5.78 -22.87
C VAL A 314 -17.85 -5.62 -23.06
N LEU A 315 -18.32 -4.40 -23.35
CA LEU A 315 -19.74 -4.13 -23.65
C LEU A 315 -20.21 -4.87 -24.92
N ARG A 316 -19.38 -4.89 -25.97
CA ARG A 316 -19.66 -5.56 -27.24
C ARG A 316 -19.92 -7.06 -27.08
N VAL A 317 -19.19 -7.72 -26.17
CA VAL A 317 -19.41 -9.15 -25.85
C VAL A 317 -20.51 -9.38 -24.80
N ARG A 318 -21.34 -8.36 -24.55
CA ARG A 318 -22.52 -8.39 -23.65
C ARG A 318 -22.17 -8.70 -22.19
N ARG A 319 -20.99 -8.27 -21.73
CA ARG A 319 -20.54 -8.39 -20.33
C ARG A 319 -20.73 -7.10 -19.56
N GLY A 320 -21.92 -6.49 -19.68
CA GLY A 320 -22.21 -5.13 -19.17
C GLY A 320 -21.88 -4.93 -17.68
N ALA A 321 -22.23 -5.89 -16.82
CA ALA A 321 -21.93 -5.79 -15.39
C ALA A 321 -20.43 -5.84 -15.07
N ILE A 322 -19.64 -6.62 -15.82
CA ILE A 322 -18.17 -6.64 -15.66
C ILE A 322 -17.56 -5.35 -16.22
N ALA A 323 -18.11 -4.83 -17.34
CA ALA A 323 -17.72 -3.53 -17.88
C ALA A 323 -17.95 -2.41 -16.84
N ALA A 324 -19.11 -2.44 -16.17
CA ALA A 324 -19.46 -1.51 -15.10
C ALA A 324 -18.51 -1.62 -13.88
N LEU A 325 -18.14 -2.85 -13.50
CA LEU A 325 -17.14 -3.09 -12.46
C LEU A 325 -15.79 -2.44 -12.82
N LEU A 326 -15.23 -2.80 -13.97
CA LEU A 326 -13.88 -2.37 -14.36
C LEU A 326 -13.83 -0.87 -14.65
N GLY A 327 -14.82 -0.34 -15.36
CA GLY A 327 -14.92 1.08 -15.67
C GLY A 327 -15.16 1.93 -14.43
N GLY A 328 -16.09 1.52 -13.55
CA GLY A 328 -16.36 2.23 -12.30
C GLY A 328 -15.19 2.20 -11.33
N TRP A 329 -14.55 1.04 -11.17
CA TRP A 329 -13.35 0.89 -10.33
C TRP A 329 -12.21 1.79 -10.81
N LEU A 330 -11.87 1.75 -12.10
CA LEU A 330 -10.80 2.60 -12.64
C LEU A 330 -11.15 4.09 -12.52
N ALA A 331 -12.37 4.48 -12.88
CA ALA A 331 -12.81 5.87 -12.85
C ALA A 331 -12.77 6.45 -11.43
N ALA A 332 -13.24 5.71 -10.43
CA ALA A 332 -13.24 6.18 -9.03
C ALA A 332 -11.83 6.48 -8.52
N PHE A 333 -10.85 5.62 -8.84
CA PHE A 333 -9.45 5.88 -8.49
C PHE A 333 -8.86 7.04 -9.27
N LEU A 334 -9.12 7.16 -10.58
CA LEU A 334 -8.63 8.30 -11.36
C LEU A 334 -9.18 9.62 -10.84
N VAL A 335 -10.46 9.68 -10.49
CA VAL A 335 -11.10 10.90 -9.97
C VAL A 335 -10.54 11.26 -8.60
N VAL A 336 -10.47 10.31 -7.65
CA VAL A 336 -10.09 10.65 -6.27
C VAL A 336 -8.58 10.73 -6.07
N LYS A 337 -7.82 9.81 -6.67
CA LYS A 337 -6.36 9.76 -6.51
C LYS A 337 -5.63 10.55 -7.58
N GLY A 338 -6.15 10.59 -8.81
CA GLY A 338 -5.53 11.34 -9.90
C GLY A 338 -5.62 12.85 -9.73
N PHE A 339 -6.68 13.36 -9.10
CA PHE A 339 -6.84 14.79 -8.78
C PHE A 339 -6.22 15.19 -7.43
N SER A 340 -5.62 14.25 -6.70
CA SER A 340 -5.02 14.57 -5.41
C SER A 340 -3.77 15.44 -5.59
N PRO A 341 -3.56 16.48 -4.77
CA PRO A 341 -2.33 17.30 -4.80
C PRO A 341 -1.08 16.48 -4.46
N ARG A 342 -1.23 15.28 -3.88
CA ARG A 342 -0.13 14.35 -3.59
C ARG A 342 0.26 13.50 -4.81
N ALA A 343 -0.53 13.52 -5.88
CA ALA A 343 -0.26 12.77 -7.09
C ALA A 343 0.60 13.60 -8.05
N ASP A 344 1.79 13.12 -8.35
CA ASP A 344 2.72 13.75 -9.28
C ASP A 344 3.36 12.67 -10.16
N ILE A 345 3.21 12.80 -11.48
CA ILE A 345 3.87 11.91 -12.44
C ILE A 345 5.36 12.13 -12.36
N GLN A 346 5.84 13.38 -12.28
CA GLN A 346 7.27 13.63 -12.18
C GLN A 346 7.85 12.90 -10.96
N ALA A 347 7.31 13.12 -9.76
CA ALA A 347 7.73 12.41 -8.55
C ALA A 347 7.32 10.93 -8.46
N ASN A 348 6.71 10.33 -9.50
CA ASN A 348 6.28 8.93 -9.55
C ASN A 348 5.16 8.56 -8.54
N THR A 349 4.65 9.51 -7.77
CA THR A 349 3.59 9.26 -6.78
C THR A 349 2.23 9.03 -7.42
N PHE A 350 1.98 9.56 -8.63
CA PHE A 350 0.75 9.32 -9.39
C PHE A 350 0.51 7.82 -9.63
N TRP A 351 1.54 7.12 -10.13
CA TRP A 351 1.45 5.68 -10.44
C TRP A 351 1.29 4.81 -9.20
N ARG A 352 1.97 5.19 -8.11
CA ARG A 352 1.84 4.56 -6.80
C ARG A 352 0.42 4.71 -6.24
N LEU A 353 -0.18 5.90 -6.33
CA LEU A 353 -1.52 6.14 -5.79
C LEU A 353 -2.63 5.41 -6.57
N LEU A 354 -2.42 5.20 -7.88
CA LEU A 354 -3.32 4.44 -8.74
C LEU A 354 -3.06 2.94 -8.71
N MET A 355 -2.11 2.46 -7.88
CA MET A 355 -1.67 1.09 -7.96
C MET A 355 -2.78 0.04 -7.82
N PRO A 356 -3.73 0.21 -6.87
CA PRO A 356 -4.86 -0.69 -6.74
C PRO A 356 -5.88 -0.61 -7.89
N ALA A 357 -5.72 0.28 -8.88
CA ALA A 357 -6.60 0.38 -10.06
C ALA A 357 -5.93 -0.09 -11.37
N TRP A 358 -4.61 -0.30 -11.39
CA TRP A 358 -3.90 -0.86 -12.54
C TRP A 358 -4.49 -2.16 -13.07
N PRO A 359 -4.98 -3.11 -12.24
CA PRO A 359 -5.53 -4.33 -12.78
C PRO A 359 -6.81 -4.08 -13.59
N ALA A 360 -7.64 -3.10 -13.21
CA ALA A 360 -8.79 -2.68 -13.99
C ALA A 360 -8.36 -2.17 -15.37
N TYR A 361 -7.35 -1.30 -15.38
CA TYR A 361 -6.74 -0.78 -16.60
C TYR A 361 -6.23 -1.90 -17.50
N LEU A 362 -5.44 -2.82 -16.93
CA LEU A 362 -4.86 -3.96 -17.66
C LEU A 362 -5.95 -4.86 -18.25
N LEU A 363 -7.00 -5.16 -17.49
CA LEU A 363 -8.10 -6.02 -17.93
C LEU A 363 -8.90 -5.38 -19.08
N LEU A 364 -9.10 -4.06 -19.02
CA LEU A 364 -9.70 -3.31 -20.13
C LEU A 364 -8.78 -3.34 -21.36
N PHE A 365 -7.50 -3.04 -21.20
CA PHE A 365 -6.51 -3.11 -22.27
C PHE A 365 -6.43 -4.50 -22.91
N ALA A 366 -6.39 -5.56 -22.08
CA ALA A 366 -6.38 -6.95 -22.53
C ALA A 366 -7.64 -7.32 -23.32
N SER A 367 -8.75 -6.62 -23.11
CA SER A 367 -10.02 -6.87 -23.79
C SER A 367 -10.11 -6.24 -25.19
N ILE A 368 -9.20 -5.33 -25.57
CA ILE A 368 -9.19 -4.65 -26.88
C ILE A 368 -9.32 -5.61 -28.09
N PRO A 369 -8.66 -6.78 -28.15
CA PRO A 369 -8.81 -7.72 -29.27
C PRO A 369 -10.26 -8.18 -29.52
N LEU A 370 -11.15 -8.09 -28.53
CA LEU A 370 -12.58 -8.40 -28.69
C LEU A 370 -13.34 -7.39 -29.55
N LEU A 371 -12.76 -6.22 -29.85
CA LEU A 371 -13.32 -5.27 -30.80
C LEU A 371 -13.30 -5.81 -32.24
N ILE A 372 -12.39 -6.74 -32.55
CA ILE A 372 -12.26 -7.35 -33.87
C ILE A 372 -13.51 -8.21 -34.13
N PRO A 373 -14.42 -7.83 -35.06
CA PRO A 373 -15.73 -8.47 -35.20
C PRO A 373 -15.67 -9.96 -35.53
N THR A 374 -14.66 -10.37 -36.30
CA THR A 374 -14.45 -11.75 -36.73
C THR A 374 -13.85 -12.61 -35.62
N PHE A 375 -13.09 -12.02 -34.70
CA PHE A 375 -12.39 -12.73 -33.64
C PHE A 375 -13.36 -13.35 -32.63
N ALA A 376 -14.26 -12.53 -32.07
CA ALA A 376 -15.27 -13.00 -31.12
C ALA A 376 -16.20 -14.08 -31.72
N ARG A 377 -16.57 -13.94 -33.00
CA ARG A 377 -17.38 -14.96 -33.71
C ARG A 377 -16.62 -16.27 -33.90
N ARG A 378 -15.34 -16.20 -34.27
CA ARG A 378 -14.49 -17.40 -34.48
C ARG A 378 -14.17 -18.15 -33.19
N LEU A 379 -14.13 -17.45 -32.05
CA LEU A 379 -13.90 -18.10 -30.76
C LEU A 379 -15.11 -18.90 -30.29
N GLY A 380 -16.34 -18.52 -30.67
CA GLY A 380 -17.55 -19.30 -30.43
C GLY A 380 -17.66 -19.75 -28.96
N ASP A 381 -17.78 -21.06 -28.74
CA ASP A 381 -17.92 -21.65 -27.40
C ASP A 381 -16.68 -21.49 -26.51
N ARG A 382 -15.50 -21.20 -27.08
CA ARG A 382 -14.29 -20.92 -26.28
C ARG A 382 -14.40 -19.62 -25.47
N MET A 383 -15.36 -18.74 -25.80
CA MET A 383 -15.69 -17.53 -25.04
C MET A 383 -16.54 -17.81 -23.79
N ARG A 384 -17.00 -19.06 -23.59
CA ARG A 384 -17.80 -19.39 -22.40
C ARG A 384 -16.94 -19.23 -21.14
N PRO A 385 -17.45 -18.55 -20.10
CA PRO A 385 -16.78 -18.46 -18.82
C PRO A 385 -16.49 -19.86 -18.27
N PRO A 386 -15.33 -20.07 -17.62
CA PRO A 386 -15.07 -21.34 -16.96
C PRO A 386 -16.12 -21.56 -15.84
N GLN A 387 -16.61 -22.79 -15.71
CA GLN A 387 -17.40 -23.16 -14.55
C GLN A 387 -16.48 -23.20 -13.32
N THR A 388 -16.86 -22.48 -12.27
CA THR A 388 -16.12 -22.47 -11.00
C THR A 388 -17.03 -22.89 -9.86
N PRO A 389 -16.61 -23.83 -8.99
CA PRO A 389 -17.38 -24.16 -7.80
C PRO A 389 -17.44 -22.95 -6.88
N THR A 390 -18.55 -22.79 -6.16
CA THR A 390 -18.73 -21.74 -5.16
C THR A 390 -17.69 -21.86 -4.05
N ILE A 391 -17.34 -20.73 -3.43
CA ILE A 391 -16.46 -20.74 -2.26
C ILE A 391 -17.14 -21.48 -1.10
N ALA A 392 -16.39 -22.37 -0.46
CA ALA A 392 -16.87 -23.09 0.71
C ALA A 392 -17.02 -22.11 1.89
N PRO A 393 -18.13 -22.14 2.66
CA PRO A 393 -18.38 -21.20 3.76
C PRO A 393 -17.26 -21.14 4.81
N ARG A 394 -16.53 -22.24 5.03
CA ARG A 394 -15.37 -22.26 5.95
C ARG A 394 -14.31 -21.21 5.60
N TRP A 395 -14.09 -20.93 4.31
CA TRP A 395 -13.10 -19.95 3.90
C TRP A 395 -13.58 -18.52 4.13
N ILE A 396 -14.89 -18.28 4.11
CA ILE A 396 -15.48 -17.02 4.57
C ILE A 396 -15.24 -16.83 6.06
N GLY A 397 -15.49 -17.89 6.85
CA GLY A 397 -15.19 -17.89 8.28
C GLY A 397 -13.72 -17.60 8.57
N VAL A 398 -12.79 -18.26 7.89
CA VAL A 398 -11.34 -18.02 8.03
C VAL A 398 -10.99 -16.57 7.68
N ALA A 399 -11.46 -16.04 6.55
CA ALA A 399 -11.18 -14.66 6.17
C ALA A 399 -11.79 -13.64 7.15
N ALA A 400 -13.01 -13.87 7.64
CA ALA A 400 -13.64 -13.01 8.64
C ALA A 400 -12.88 -13.05 9.97
N VAL A 401 -12.39 -14.22 10.40
CA VAL A 401 -11.58 -14.34 11.62
C VAL A 401 -10.26 -13.58 11.47
N LEU A 402 -9.53 -13.81 10.37
CA LEU A 402 -8.21 -13.20 10.16
C LEU A 402 -8.28 -11.69 9.92
N CYS A 403 -9.31 -11.20 9.22
CA CYS A 403 -9.41 -9.78 8.84
C CYS A 403 -10.24 -8.94 9.81
N VAL A 404 -11.08 -9.55 10.65
CA VAL A 404 -12.00 -8.83 11.56
C VAL A 404 -11.83 -9.28 12.99
N ALA A 405 -12.07 -10.55 13.31
CA ALA A 405 -12.16 -10.99 14.70
C ALA A 405 -10.83 -10.86 15.44
N LEU A 406 -9.72 -11.33 14.86
CA LEU A 406 -8.41 -11.25 15.50
C LEU A 406 -7.87 -9.81 15.56
N PRO A 407 -7.96 -8.97 14.51
CA PRO A 407 -7.59 -7.56 14.62
C PRO A 407 -8.44 -6.80 15.64
N ALA A 408 -9.75 -7.09 15.72
CA ALA A 408 -10.62 -6.49 16.75
C ALA A 408 -10.19 -6.90 18.16
N ALA A 409 -9.83 -8.17 18.36
CA ALA A 409 -9.34 -8.67 19.64
C ALA A 409 -8.00 -8.03 20.02
N ALA A 410 -7.05 -7.92 19.07
CA ALA A 410 -5.77 -7.26 19.27
C ALA A 410 -5.97 -5.78 19.63
N LEU A 411 -6.83 -5.06 18.90
CA LEU A 411 -7.18 -3.68 19.19
C LEU A 411 -7.86 -3.54 20.57
N ALA A 412 -8.76 -4.46 20.93
CA ALA A 412 -9.41 -4.43 22.25
C ALA A 412 -8.41 -4.65 23.40
N ALA A 413 -7.45 -5.54 23.20
CA ALA A 413 -6.39 -5.85 24.17
C ALA A 413 -5.31 -4.76 24.27
N SER A 414 -5.20 -3.87 23.27
CA SER A 414 -4.18 -2.83 23.25
C SER A 414 -4.55 -1.60 24.08
N SER A 415 -3.56 -0.95 24.67
CA SER A 415 -3.66 0.38 25.30
C SER A 415 -2.93 1.42 24.45
N PRO A 416 -3.32 2.71 24.51
CA PRO A 416 -2.50 3.77 23.92
C PRO A 416 -1.06 3.71 24.44
N ALA A 417 -0.09 3.96 23.57
CA ALA A 417 1.31 4.07 23.99
C ALA A 417 1.51 5.36 24.79
N ASP A 418 1.85 5.24 26.08
CA ASP A 418 2.07 6.38 26.97
C ASP A 418 3.55 6.83 26.97
N PRO A 419 3.85 8.13 27.17
CA PRO A 419 5.22 8.60 27.34
C PRO A 419 5.88 8.04 28.61
N PRO A 420 7.18 7.68 28.57
CA PRO A 420 8.06 7.68 27.39
C PRO A 420 7.68 6.56 26.41
N THR A 421 7.47 6.92 25.15
CA THR A 421 6.97 5.98 24.14
C THR A 421 8.11 5.15 23.56
N PRO A 422 7.90 3.85 23.28
CA PRO A 422 8.89 3.00 22.59
C PRO A 422 9.02 3.31 21.09
N ALA A 423 8.39 4.37 20.61
CA ALA A 423 8.53 4.90 19.26
C ALA A 423 8.43 6.42 19.27
N VAL A 424 9.11 7.06 18.31
CA VAL A 424 9.18 8.52 18.19
C VAL A 424 8.95 8.96 16.75
N PHE A 425 8.48 10.19 16.60
CA PHE A 425 8.23 10.83 15.33
C PHE A 425 9.44 11.61 14.84
N GLN A 426 9.74 11.46 13.55
CA GLN A 426 10.64 12.32 12.81
C GLN A 426 9.86 13.51 12.25
N GLY A 427 10.42 14.71 12.41
CA GLY A 427 9.84 15.95 11.89
C GLY A 427 9.49 16.94 12.99
N GLU A 428 8.91 18.06 12.58
CA GLU A 428 8.32 19.06 13.48
C GLU A 428 6.80 18.95 13.45
N PRO A 429 6.11 19.14 14.58
CA PRO A 429 4.64 19.17 14.61
C PRO A 429 4.08 20.19 13.63
N GLY A 430 3.29 19.73 12.66
CA GLY A 430 2.65 20.59 11.66
C GLY A 430 3.59 21.11 10.57
N GLY A 431 4.81 20.58 10.47
CA GLY A 431 5.71 20.87 9.36
C GLY A 431 5.19 20.30 8.03
N GLU A 432 5.68 20.84 6.91
CA GLU A 432 5.36 20.35 5.56
C GLU A 432 5.97 18.97 5.23
N GLY A 433 6.70 18.36 6.17
CA GLY A 433 7.31 17.04 6.05
C GLY A 433 6.36 15.89 6.38
N SER A 434 6.70 14.68 5.93
CA SER A 434 5.99 13.47 6.35
C SER A 434 6.38 13.11 7.77
N ASP A 435 5.40 13.12 8.68
CA ASP A 435 5.53 12.53 10.00
C ASP A 435 5.85 11.03 9.87
N ILE A 436 7.05 10.61 10.25
CA ILE A 436 7.47 9.20 10.18
C ILE A 436 7.65 8.69 11.60
N LEU A 437 6.76 7.79 12.01
CA LEU A 437 6.87 7.02 13.24
C LEU A 437 7.97 5.95 13.07
N ALA A 438 9.02 6.05 13.88
CA ALA A 438 10.13 5.10 13.96
C ALA A 438 10.24 4.53 15.40
N PRO A 439 10.65 3.27 15.57
CA PRO A 439 10.81 2.67 16.87
C PRO A 439 12.04 3.24 17.61
N VAL A 440 11.99 3.19 18.93
CA VAL A 440 13.16 3.32 19.79
C VAL A 440 13.71 1.91 20.01
N ASP A 441 14.85 1.60 19.41
CA ASP A 441 15.47 0.28 19.42
C ASP A 441 16.58 0.20 20.47
N GLU A 442 16.33 -0.55 21.54
CA GLU A 442 17.29 -0.74 22.64
C GLU A 442 18.57 -1.48 22.22
N SER A 443 18.56 -2.18 21.08
CA SER A 443 19.77 -2.83 20.55
C SER A 443 20.81 -1.82 20.08
N VAL A 444 20.41 -0.58 19.77
CA VAL A 444 21.32 0.54 19.49
C VAL A 444 21.75 1.17 20.81
N SER A 445 22.77 0.59 21.44
CA SER A 445 23.26 1.00 22.76
C SER A 445 24.23 2.16 22.65
N LEU A 446 23.77 3.37 22.91
CA LEU A 446 24.59 4.58 22.95
C LEU A 446 25.25 4.76 24.33
N ARG A 447 26.51 5.16 24.33
CA ARG A 447 27.26 5.65 25.49
C ARG A 447 27.85 7.02 25.17
N VAL A 448 27.77 7.92 26.15
CA VAL A 448 28.28 9.29 26.02
C VAL A 448 29.20 9.57 27.20
N GLU A 449 30.45 9.91 26.91
CA GLU A 449 31.48 10.23 27.90
C GLU A 449 31.97 11.66 27.72
N ARG A 450 32.02 12.43 28.82
CA ARG A 450 32.63 13.76 28.81
C ARG A 450 34.15 13.65 28.83
N LYS A 451 34.82 14.30 27.87
CA LYS A 451 36.28 14.43 27.78
C LYS A 451 36.66 15.90 27.67
N GLY A 452 36.77 16.56 28.83
CA GLY A 452 36.97 18.00 28.90
C GLY A 452 35.74 18.75 28.37
N THR A 453 35.92 19.59 27.35
CA THR A 453 34.82 20.28 26.65
C THR A 453 34.17 19.43 25.57
N ALA A 454 34.76 18.28 25.23
CA ALA A 454 34.24 17.39 24.21
C ALA A 454 33.31 16.32 24.81
N ALA A 455 32.35 15.85 24.01
CA ALA A 455 31.62 14.62 24.28
C ALA A 455 32.08 13.55 23.29
N GLN A 456 32.52 12.42 23.81
CA GLN A 456 32.78 11.22 23.01
C GLN A 456 31.55 10.33 23.07
N LEU A 457 30.96 10.10 21.90
CA LEU A 457 29.84 9.20 21.70
C LEU A 457 30.38 7.90 21.12
N THR A 458 29.90 6.78 21.64
CA THR A 458 30.20 5.45 21.11
C THR A 458 28.95 4.62 21.22
N TRP A 459 28.56 3.93 20.16
CA TRP A 459 27.42 3.05 20.16
C TRP A 459 27.78 1.67 19.62
N SER A 460 26.96 0.69 19.98
CA SER A 460 26.93 -0.61 19.33
C SER A 460 25.53 -0.84 18.79
N ASP A 461 25.44 -1.51 17.66
CA ASP A 461 24.19 -1.99 17.09
C ASP A 461 24.32 -3.46 16.66
N ASP A 462 23.22 -4.04 16.21
CA ASP A 462 23.25 -5.37 15.63
C ASP A 462 23.88 -5.29 14.23
N ALA A 463 25.17 -5.64 14.14
CA ALA A 463 25.97 -5.55 12.91
C ALA A 463 25.42 -6.38 11.72
N ASN A 464 24.30 -7.09 11.90
CA ASN A 464 23.63 -7.93 10.90
C ASN A 464 22.41 -7.25 10.27
N TRP A 465 22.45 -5.94 10.02
CA TRP A 465 21.44 -5.27 9.21
C TRP A 465 21.31 -5.92 7.83
N ARG A 466 20.09 -5.95 7.29
CA ARG A 466 19.81 -6.53 5.95
C ARG A 466 20.11 -5.56 4.81
N GLY A 467 20.94 -4.56 5.08
CA GLY A 467 21.47 -3.55 4.17
C GLY A 467 22.53 -2.74 4.91
N ASP A 468 23.35 -2.01 4.17
CA ASP A 468 24.31 -1.05 4.68
C ASP A 468 23.57 0.11 5.35
N VAL A 469 23.96 0.42 6.57
CA VAL A 469 23.35 1.50 7.36
C VAL A 469 24.29 2.68 7.50
N PHE A 470 23.72 3.82 7.83
CA PHE A 470 24.43 5.00 8.30
C PHE A 470 23.75 5.53 9.56
N TYR A 471 24.48 6.32 10.32
CA TYR A 471 24.03 6.87 11.59
C TYR A 471 23.92 8.39 11.50
N ARG A 472 22.81 8.92 12.00
CA ARG A 472 22.61 10.34 12.25
C ARG A 472 22.72 10.59 13.75
N VAL A 473 23.64 11.46 14.14
CA VAL A 473 23.83 11.86 15.53
C VAL A 473 22.91 13.03 15.81
N TYR A 474 21.95 12.83 16.70
CA TYR A 474 21.01 13.86 17.15
C TYR A 474 21.47 14.43 18.49
N ARG A 475 21.36 15.75 18.65
CA ARG A 475 21.66 16.47 19.88
C ARG A 475 20.49 17.38 20.27
N TYR A 476 20.08 17.32 21.52
CA TYR A 476 19.14 18.26 22.14
C TYR A 476 19.85 19.04 23.25
N ASP A 477 19.84 20.36 23.13
CA ASP A 477 20.57 21.28 24.03
C ASP A 477 19.68 21.90 25.13
N GLY A 478 18.37 21.66 25.07
CA GLY A 478 17.40 22.26 25.98
C GLY A 478 17.33 21.55 27.34
N GLU A 479 16.63 22.19 28.27
CA GLU A 479 16.26 21.54 29.53
C GLU A 479 15.08 20.56 29.32
N GLY A 480 15.03 19.49 30.11
CA GLY A 480 13.94 18.51 30.11
C GLY A 480 14.13 17.37 29.10
N GLU A 481 13.02 16.75 28.70
CA GLU A 481 12.99 15.61 27.78
C GLU A 481 13.32 16.02 26.35
N ASP A 482 14.06 15.14 25.66
CA ASP A 482 14.48 15.31 24.27
C ASP A 482 13.36 14.99 23.25
N THR A 483 12.17 14.66 23.74
CA THR A 483 10.95 14.50 22.98
C THR A 483 9.91 15.56 23.32
N ALA A 484 9.10 15.93 22.33
CA ALA A 484 7.92 16.77 22.48
C ALA A 484 6.68 15.90 22.28
N CYS A 485 5.98 15.56 23.36
CA CYS A 485 4.80 14.70 23.32
C CYS A 485 3.51 15.51 23.39
N TYR A 486 2.57 15.25 22.49
CA TYR A 486 1.21 15.79 22.51
C TYR A 486 0.21 14.68 22.23
N SER A 487 -0.96 14.75 22.85
CA SER A 487 -2.02 13.78 22.60
C SER A 487 -3.00 14.29 21.55
N SER A 488 -3.27 13.48 20.52
CA SER A 488 -4.37 13.74 19.58
C SER A 488 -5.68 13.29 20.21
N GLY A 489 -6.63 14.22 20.32
CA GLY A 489 -7.94 13.99 20.92
C GLY A 489 -7.89 13.45 22.37
N GLY A 490 -6.75 13.60 23.06
CA GLY A 490 -6.53 13.05 24.40
C GLY A 490 -6.39 11.52 24.44
N VAL A 491 -6.16 10.84 23.30
CA VAL A 491 -6.12 9.38 23.24
C VAL A 491 -4.75 8.83 22.88
N ALA A 492 -4.15 9.23 21.74
CA ALA A 492 -2.85 8.72 21.31
C ALA A 492 -1.77 9.81 21.38
N TRP A 493 -0.57 9.43 21.81
CA TRP A 493 0.56 10.34 21.95
C TRP A 493 1.41 10.38 20.69
N TYR A 494 1.73 11.59 20.24
CA TYR A 494 2.73 11.86 19.23
C TYR A 494 3.94 12.48 19.92
N CYS A 495 5.03 11.72 20.02
CA CYS A 495 6.28 12.15 20.64
C CYS A 495 7.34 12.43 19.57
N TYR A 496 7.59 13.70 19.28
CA TYR A 496 8.54 14.14 18.26
C TYR A 496 9.92 14.31 18.86
N VAL A 497 10.95 13.86 18.13
CA VAL A 497 12.35 14.10 18.54
C VAL A 497 12.64 15.60 18.41
N LYS A 498 13.01 16.26 19.51
CA LYS A 498 13.44 17.68 19.52
C LYS A 498 14.91 17.84 19.14
N GLY A 499 15.69 16.77 19.24
CA GLY A 499 17.10 16.80 18.86
C GLY A 499 17.26 17.16 17.39
N ILE A 500 18.29 17.96 17.08
CA ILE A 500 18.68 18.26 15.70
C ILE A 500 19.82 17.34 15.27
N PRO A 501 19.86 16.92 13.99
CA PRO A 501 20.99 16.15 13.49
C PRO A 501 22.24 17.06 13.42
N ILE A 502 23.31 16.68 14.11
CA ILE A 502 24.58 17.43 14.15
C ILE A 502 25.68 16.78 13.30
N ALA A 503 25.53 15.51 12.96
CA ALA A 503 26.46 14.77 12.12
C ALA A 503 25.79 13.55 11.49
N THR A 504 26.33 13.11 10.36
CA THR A 504 26.02 11.82 9.74
C THR A 504 27.33 11.07 9.54
N THR A 505 27.39 9.80 9.92
CA THR A 505 28.59 8.97 9.84
C THR A 505 28.25 7.49 9.64
N ARG A 506 29.22 6.70 9.18
CA ARG A 506 29.16 5.24 9.20
C ARG A 506 29.95 4.62 10.36
N ASP A 507 30.80 5.42 10.99
CA ASP A 507 31.52 4.99 12.18
C ASP A 507 30.56 4.88 13.35
N THR A 508 30.83 3.94 14.26
CA THR A 508 30.07 3.78 15.51
C THR A 508 30.59 4.66 16.65
N THR A 509 31.40 5.65 16.31
CA THR A 509 31.97 6.62 17.24
C THR A 509 31.91 8.01 16.65
N PHE A 510 31.61 9.00 17.49
CA PHE A 510 31.60 10.41 17.10
C PHE A 510 32.14 11.26 18.26
N VAL A 511 32.89 12.31 17.94
CA VAL A 511 33.40 13.25 18.94
C VAL A 511 32.88 14.64 18.64
N GLU A 512 32.06 15.16 19.54
CA GLU A 512 31.66 16.55 19.52
C GLU A 512 32.67 17.37 20.30
N THR A 513 33.40 18.27 19.64
CA THR A 513 34.52 19.02 20.25
C THR A 513 34.10 20.06 21.29
N SER A 514 32.84 20.52 21.22
CA SER A 514 32.30 21.59 22.08
C SER A 514 30.88 21.24 22.53
N ALA A 515 30.76 20.17 23.31
CA ALA A 515 29.48 19.66 23.77
C ALA A 515 28.89 20.52 24.92
N PRO A 516 27.62 20.96 24.82
CA PRO A 516 26.93 21.67 25.90
C PRO A 516 26.91 20.88 27.22
N ALA A 517 26.79 21.59 28.34
CA ALA A 517 26.86 20.97 29.67
C ALA A 517 25.75 19.91 29.92
N ARG A 518 24.57 20.11 29.33
CA ARG A 518 23.35 19.31 29.53
C ARG A 518 22.80 18.71 28.24
N ALA A 519 23.66 18.45 27.26
CA ALA A 519 23.21 17.86 25.99
C ALA A 519 22.68 16.44 26.18
N THR A 520 21.59 16.12 25.50
CA THR A 520 21.05 14.75 25.36
C THR A 520 21.24 14.29 23.91
N TYR A 521 21.69 13.05 23.74
CA TYR A 521 22.01 12.51 22.43
C TYR A 521 21.15 11.29 22.08
N ARG A 522 20.89 11.13 20.78
CA ARG A 522 20.37 9.90 20.16
C ARG A 522 21.14 9.55 18.91
N ILE A 523 21.15 8.27 18.59
CA ILE A 523 21.61 7.77 17.29
C ILE A 523 20.37 7.36 16.49
N GLY A 524 20.14 8.03 15.37
CA GLY A 524 19.21 7.56 14.35
C GLY A 524 19.92 6.62 13.39
N VAL A 525 19.36 5.43 13.16
CA VAL A 525 19.85 4.47 12.16
C VAL A 525 19.06 4.68 10.86
N GLY A 526 19.75 4.96 9.77
CA GLY A 526 19.17 5.18 8.45
C GLY A 526 19.68 4.17 7.43
N ALA A 527 18.85 3.91 6.42
CA ALA A 527 19.21 3.16 5.23
C ALA A 527 18.32 3.62 4.07
N ASN A 528 18.86 3.57 2.86
CA ASN A 528 18.11 3.79 1.63
C ASN A 528 18.69 2.93 0.51
N TRP A 529 17.95 2.87 -0.60
CA TRP A 529 18.24 1.98 -1.73
C TRP A 529 19.52 2.30 -2.50
N ILE A 530 20.01 3.55 -2.44
CA ILE A 530 21.28 3.98 -3.05
C ILE A 530 22.47 3.94 -2.08
N ASP A 531 22.24 3.57 -0.82
CA ASP A 531 23.24 3.62 0.25
C ASP A 531 23.94 4.98 0.39
N ASP A 532 23.16 6.07 0.34
CA ASP A 532 23.67 7.44 0.49
C ASP A 532 23.30 8.03 1.86
N PRO A 533 24.25 8.33 2.77
CA PRO A 533 23.95 8.90 4.09
C PRO A 533 23.24 10.25 4.07
N GLU A 534 23.36 11.01 2.98
CA GLU A 534 22.67 12.30 2.81
C GLU A 534 21.19 12.12 2.41
N ALA A 535 20.81 10.93 1.97
CA ALA A 535 19.44 10.58 1.57
C ALA A 535 18.74 9.68 2.60
N GLY A 536 17.42 9.50 2.42
CA GLY A 536 16.63 8.54 3.16
C GLY A 536 16.24 8.96 4.58
N ASP A 537 15.33 8.18 5.15
CA ASP A 537 14.74 8.39 6.46
C ASP A 537 15.44 7.55 7.54
N VAL A 538 15.42 8.03 8.78
CA VAL A 538 15.83 7.21 9.93
C VAL A 538 14.75 6.18 10.18
N PHE A 539 15.11 4.91 10.36
CA PHE A 539 14.15 3.83 10.56
C PHE A 539 14.15 3.28 11.98
N ALA A 540 15.08 3.72 12.83
CA ALA A 540 15.15 3.40 14.25
C ALA A 540 15.94 4.48 15.00
N PHE A 541 15.61 4.71 16.27
CA PHE A 541 16.38 5.57 17.17
C PHE A 541 16.92 4.79 18.35
N SER A 542 18.11 5.14 18.84
CA SER A 542 18.55 4.70 20.16
C SER A 542 17.67 5.34 21.26
N PRO A 543 17.65 4.74 22.47
CA PRO A 543 17.27 5.47 23.68
C PRO A 543 18.08 6.77 23.83
N PRO A 544 17.52 7.79 24.49
CA PRO A 544 18.23 9.04 24.73
C PRO A 544 19.29 8.86 25.81
N VAL A 545 20.47 9.46 25.63
CA VAL A 545 21.55 9.44 26.63
C VAL A 545 21.99 10.86 26.92
N ALA A 546 21.73 11.31 28.15
CA ALA A 546 22.23 12.58 28.65
C ALA A 546 23.74 12.51 28.88
N LEU A 547 24.45 13.58 28.51
CA LEU A 547 25.86 13.73 28.82
C LEU A 547 26.03 13.83 30.33
N ALA A 548 26.64 12.80 30.94
CA ALA A 548 26.96 12.80 32.35
C ALA A 548 27.90 13.98 32.68
N GLY A 549 27.62 14.65 33.80
CA GLY A 549 28.37 15.80 34.30
C GLY A 549 29.78 15.45 34.73
#